data_AF-A0A6A3B4H7-F1
#
_entry.id   AF-A0A6A3B4H7-F1
#
_cell.length_a   1.000
_cell.length_b   1.000
_cell.length_c   1.000
_cell.angle_alpha   90.00
_cell.angle_beta   90.00
_cell.angle_gamma   90.00
#
_symmetry.space_group_name_H-M   'P 1'
#
loop_
_entity.id
_entity.type
_entity.pdbx_description
1 polymer ?
#
loop_
_entity_poly.entity_id
_entity_poly.type
_entity_poly.pdbx_seq_one_letter_code
_entity_poly.pdbx_strand_id
1 'polypeptide(L)'
;MVTGCPNSCARQYMAELGLVDDGPNSYQIWLGGTPNQTQLARTFMNKVKVQDLEKVFEPLFYYWKQKRQPKESFGDFTTRMGFEKLKELVDKWEGPVQSAARYNLKPLADKETYEAMEELVKLQNKTAHQLAMEVICNFVSAQQNGKSE
;
A
#
# COMPACT_ATOMS: atom_id res chain seq x y z
N MET A 1 0.40 -19.85 -8.17
CA MET A 1 0.71 -21.11 -8.87
C MET A 1 0.79 -20.77 -10.35
N VAL A 2 1.89 -21.10 -11.02
CA VAL A 2 2.14 -20.77 -12.44
C VAL A 2 2.06 -22.08 -13.22
N THR A 3 1.28 -22.13 -14.31
CA THR A 3 1.30 -23.32 -15.18
C THR A 3 1.35 -23.00 -16.68
N GLY A 4 2.25 -23.72 -17.35
CA GLY A 4 2.58 -23.66 -18.78
C GLY A 4 1.58 -24.28 -19.75
N CYS A 5 0.38 -24.65 -19.31
CA CYS A 5 -0.58 -25.31 -20.17
C CYS A 5 -2.04 -25.02 -19.75
N PRO A 6 -2.93 -24.65 -20.69
CA PRO A 6 -4.34 -24.37 -20.40
C PRO A 6 -5.12 -25.60 -19.90
N ASN A 7 -4.59 -26.81 -20.09
CA ASN A 7 -5.14 -28.06 -19.56
C ASN A 7 -4.75 -28.27 -18.08
N SER A 8 -5.35 -27.44 -17.22
CA SER A 8 -5.82 -27.66 -15.83
C SER A 8 -5.24 -28.82 -14.97
N CYS A 9 -3.93 -29.10 -14.99
CA CYS A 9 -3.33 -30.04 -14.02
C CYS A 9 -3.15 -29.40 -12.63
N ALA A 10 -3.16 -28.06 -12.57
CA ALA A 10 -3.22 -27.28 -11.34
C ALA A 10 -4.59 -26.63 -11.22
N ARG A 11 -5.13 -26.58 -10.00
CA ARG A 11 -6.41 -25.94 -9.65
C ARG A 11 -6.34 -24.40 -9.72
N GLN A 12 -5.85 -23.87 -10.84
CA GLN A 12 -5.59 -22.46 -11.08
C GLN A 12 -6.84 -21.59 -11.04
N TYR A 13 -7.98 -22.15 -11.43
CA TYR A 13 -9.28 -21.49 -11.32
C TYR A 13 -9.82 -21.43 -9.90
N MET A 14 -9.16 -22.07 -8.91
CA MET A 14 -9.55 -22.01 -7.51
C MET A 14 -8.59 -21.18 -6.67
N ALA A 15 -7.49 -20.71 -7.27
CA ALA A 15 -6.51 -19.89 -6.59
C ALA A 15 -7.04 -18.46 -6.40
N GLU A 16 -6.66 -17.81 -5.29
CA GLU A 16 -6.92 -16.39 -5.10
C GLU A 16 -6.24 -15.54 -6.18
N LEU A 17 -5.07 -16.00 -6.64
CA LEU A 17 -4.27 -15.46 -7.73
C LEU A 17 -3.78 -16.61 -8.62
N GLY A 18 -4.31 -16.69 -9.84
CA GLY A 18 -3.92 -17.64 -10.86
C GLY A 18 -3.17 -16.96 -12.01
N LEU A 19 -2.09 -17.60 -12.47
CA LEU A 19 -1.35 -17.21 -13.67
C LEU A 19 -1.40 -18.37 -14.66
N VAL A 20 -2.03 -18.13 -15.81
CA VAL A 20 -2.17 -19.11 -16.90
C VAL A 20 -1.37 -18.61 -18.08
N ASP A 21 -0.46 -19.42 -18.61
CA ASP A 21 0.31 -19.07 -19.81
C ASP A 21 -0.63 -18.88 -21.02
N ASP A 22 -0.55 -17.72 -21.68
CA ASP A 22 -1.38 -17.32 -22.84
C ASP A 22 -0.52 -17.09 -24.11
N GLY A 23 0.77 -17.40 -24.05
CA GLY A 23 1.70 -17.27 -25.17
C GLY A 23 3.13 -16.92 -24.75
N PRO A 24 4.03 -16.67 -25.72
CA PRO A 24 5.43 -16.35 -25.45
C PRO A 24 5.57 -15.10 -24.57
N ASN A 25 6.13 -15.25 -23.37
CA ASN A 25 6.33 -14.18 -22.39
C ASN A 25 5.04 -13.45 -21.95
N SER A 26 3.88 -14.10 -22.03
CA SER A 26 2.60 -13.50 -21.66
C SER A 26 1.72 -14.44 -20.84
N TYR A 27 1.10 -13.87 -19.81
CA TYR A 27 0.20 -14.56 -18.89
C TYR A 27 -1.20 -13.95 -18.88
N GLN A 28 -2.19 -14.79 -18.67
CA GLN A 28 -3.53 -14.42 -18.27
C GLN A 28 -3.62 -14.45 -16.73
N ILE A 29 -4.13 -13.36 -16.15
CA ILE A 29 -4.29 -13.19 -14.71
C ILE A 29 -5.72 -13.54 -14.31
N TRP A 30 -5.86 -14.44 -13.35
CA TRP A 30 -7.12 -14.88 -12.77
C TRP A 30 -7.19 -14.49 -11.29
N LEU A 31 -8.30 -13.89 -10.87
CA LEU A 31 -8.52 -13.40 -9.49
C LEU A 31 -9.87 -13.87 -8.95
N GLY A 32 -9.99 -13.93 -7.62
CA GLY A 32 -11.29 -14.14 -6.94
C GLY A 32 -11.58 -15.58 -6.51
N GLY A 33 -10.62 -16.51 -6.64
CA GLY A 33 -10.72 -17.79 -5.94
C GLY A 33 -10.61 -17.59 -4.42
N THR A 34 -11.15 -18.49 -3.62
CA THR A 34 -11.05 -18.42 -2.15
C THR A 34 -10.11 -19.48 -1.58
N PRO A 35 -9.49 -19.26 -0.40
CA PRO A 35 -8.66 -20.28 0.26
C PRO A 35 -9.41 -21.60 0.51
N ASN A 36 -10.72 -21.50 0.80
CA ASN A 36 -11.61 -22.64 1.01
C ASN A 36 -12.11 -23.27 -0.30
N GLN A 37 -11.65 -22.79 -1.46
CA GLN A 37 -11.99 -23.35 -2.78
C GLN A 37 -13.49 -23.34 -3.09
N THR A 38 -14.23 -22.40 -2.49
CA THR A 38 -15.68 -22.24 -2.65
C THR A 38 -16.07 -21.33 -3.81
N GLN A 39 -15.15 -20.45 -4.23
CA GLN A 39 -15.35 -19.55 -5.36
C GLN A 39 -14.35 -19.85 -6.47
N LEU A 40 -14.84 -19.71 -7.70
CA LEU A 40 -14.02 -19.84 -8.91
C LEU A 40 -13.43 -18.46 -9.25
N ALA A 41 -12.12 -18.43 -9.45
CA ALA A 41 -11.41 -17.29 -10.02
C ALA A 41 -11.97 -16.95 -11.41
N ARG A 42 -11.98 -15.66 -11.73
CA ARG A 42 -12.39 -15.12 -13.01
C ARG A 42 -11.22 -14.39 -13.66
N THR A 43 -11.25 -14.31 -14.97
CA THR A 43 -10.26 -13.59 -15.77
C THR A 43 -10.28 -12.10 -15.43
N PHE A 44 -9.16 -11.59 -14.93
CA PHE A 44 -8.97 -10.18 -14.61
C PHE A 44 -8.34 -9.44 -15.80
N MET A 45 -7.22 -9.95 -16.31
CA MET A 45 -6.47 -9.40 -17.46
C MET A 45 -5.92 -10.51 -18.35
N ASN A 46 -5.83 -10.24 -19.65
CA ASN A 46 -5.30 -11.14 -20.66
C ASN A 46 -3.98 -10.61 -21.22
N LYS A 47 -3.12 -11.50 -21.72
CA LYS A 47 -1.86 -11.15 -22.42
C LYS A 47 -0.96 -10.17 -21.66
N VAL A 48 -0.87 -10.30 -20.33
CA VAL A 48 0.03 -9.47 -19.52
C VAL A 48 1.44 -9.99 -19.70
N LYS A 49 2.35 -9.12 -20.15
CA LYS A 49 3.76 -9.50 -20.32
C LYS A 49 4.41 -9.76 -18.97
N VAL A 50 5.36 -10.69 -18.91
CA VAL A 50 6.08 -11.03 -17.67
C VAL A 50 6.67 -9.78 -16.98
N GLN A 51 7.21 -8.85 -17.77
CA GLN A 51 7.81 -7.60 -17.30
C GLN A 51 6.78 -6.61 -16.73
N ASP A 52 5.51 -6.74 -17.10
CA ASP A 52 4.43 -5.85 -16.66
C ASP A 52 3.61 -6.46 -15.50
N LEU A 53 3.89 -7.71 -15.09
CA LEU A 53 3.20 -8.36 -13.98
C LEU A 53 3.34 -7.57 -12.66
N GLU A 54 4.53 -7.03 -12.40
CA GLU A 54 4.79 -6.25 -11.19
C GLU A 54 3.90 -4.99 -11.13
N LYS A 55 3.74 -4.30 -12.26
CA LYS A 55 2.87 -3.12 -12.38
C LYS A 55 1.41 -3.41 -12.08
N VAL A 56 0.97 -4.65 -12.31
CA VAL A 56 -0.39 -5.09 -11.98
C VAL A 56 -0.49 -5.51 -10.52
N PHE A 57 0.47 -6.27 -10.01
CA PHE A 57 0.39 -6.85 -8.67
C PHE A 57 0.67 -5.87 -7.54
N GLU A 58 1.59 -4.92 -7.75
CA GLU A 58 1.95 -3.92 -6.76
C GLU A 58 0.73 -3.11 -6.25
N PRO A 59 -0.09 -2.46 -7.11
CA PRO A 59 -1.28 -1.75 -6.66
C PRO A 59 -2.27 -2.68 -5.97
N LEU A 60 -2.50 -3.90 -6.51
CA LEU A 60 -3.47 -4.84 -5.95
C LEU A 60 -3.13 -5.21 -4.50
N PHE A 61 -1.86 -5.56 -4.24
CA PHE A 61 -1.42 -5.92 -2.89
C PHE A 61 -1.34 -4.71 -1.96
N TYR A 62 -0.96 -3.54 -2.48
CA TYR A 62 -0.95 -2.31 -1.72
C TYR A 62 -2.35 -1.94 -1.21
N TYR A 63 -3.35 -1.94 -2.09
CA TYR A 63 -4.72 -1.64 -1.72
C TYR A 63 -5.35 -2.74 -0.87
N TRP A 64 -5.00 -4.01 -1.09
CA TRP A 64 -5.42 -5.09 -0.20
C TRP A 64 -4.90 -4.86 1.22
N LYS A 65 -3.61 -4.56 1.39
CA LYS A 65 -3.03 -4.29 2.72
C LYS A 65 -3.73 -3.13 3.45
N GLN A 66 -4.14 -2.09 2.73
CA GLN A 66 -4.77 -0.90 3.31
C GLN A 66 -6.28 -1.03 3.54
N LYS A 67 -7.00 -1.69 2.61
CA LYS A 67 -8.47 -1.68 2.56
C LYS A 67 -9.11 -3.04 2.86
N ARG A 68 -8.31 -4.04 3.24
CA ARG A 68 -8.84 -5.34 3.68
C ARG A 68 -9.58 -5.21 5.01
N GLN A 69 -10.64 -5.99 5.14
CA GLN A 69 -11.36 -6.17 6.40
C GLN A 69 -10.63 -7.18 7.30
N PRO A 70 -10.88 -7.18 8.62
CA PRO A 70 -10.32 -8.18 9.51
C PRO A 70 -10.66 -9.60 9.05
N LYS A 71 -9.64 -10.47 8.96
CA LYS A 71 -9.74 -11.87 8.47
C LYS A 71 -10.17 -12.03 7.01
N GLU A 72 -10.14 -10.96 6.21
CA GLU A 72 -10.44 -11.03 4.79
C GLU A 72 -9.25 -11.59 3.99
N SER A 73 -9.55 -12.56 3.12
CA SER A 73 -8.61 -13.16 2.19
C SER A 73 -8.37 -12.25 0.97
N PHE A 74 -7.34 -12.52 0.16
CA PHE A 74 -7.10 -11.70 -1.03
C PHE A 74 -8.19 -11.96 -2.09
N GLY A 75 -8.63 -13.22 -2.22
CA GLY A 75 -9.75 -13.60 -3.07
C GLY A 75 -11.02 -12.83 -2.75
N ASP A 76 -11.44 -12.87 -1.49
CA ASP A 76 -12.66 -12.18 -1.04
C ASP A 76 -12.56 -10.66 -1.24
N PHE A 77 -11.39 -10.08 -0.99
CA PHE A 77 -11.13 -8.67 -1.26
C PHE A 77 -11.33 -8.33 -2.73
N THR A 78 -10.77 -9.13 -3.66
CA THR A 78 -10.91 -8.87 -5.10
C THR A 78 -12.36 -9.00 -5.56
N THR A 79 -13.10 -9.98 -5.04
CA THR A 79 -14.52 -10.16 -5.30
C THR A 79 -15.36 -9.00 -4.76
N ARG A 80 -15.10 -8.54 -3.53
CA ARG A 80 -15.81 -7.41 -2.90
C ARG A 80 -15.55 -6.08 -3.60
N MET A 81 -14.30 -5.82 -3.99
CA MET A 81 -13.95 -4.59 -4.70
C MET A 81 -14.52 -4.57 -6.12
N GLY A 82 -14.58 -5.74 -6.77
CA GLY A 82 -15.02 -5.89 -8.15
C GLY A 82 -13.93 -5.50 -9.15
N PHE A 83 -13.93 -6.16 -10.30
CA PHE A 83 -12.83 -6.05 -11.27
C PHE A 83 -12.71 -4.67 -11.91
N GLU A 84 -13.81 -3.94 -12.08
CA GLU A 84 -13.79 -2.58 -12.63
C GLU A 84 -12.98 -1.63 -11.74
N LYS A 85 -13.24 -1.64 -10.42
CA LYS A 85 -12.48 -0.83 -9.46
C LYS A 85 -11.02 -1.25 -9.39
N LEU A 86 -10.75 -2.56 -9.41
CA LEU A 86 -9.37 -3.05 -9.37
C LEU A 86 -8.58 -2.59 -10.62
N LYS A 87 -9.19 -2.60 -11.81
CA LYS A 87 -8.57 -2.08 -13.03
C LYS A 87 -8.27 -0.58 -12.91
N GLU A 88 -9.24 0.19 -12.44
CA GLU A 88 -9.05 1.63 -12.21
C GLU A 88 -7.86 1.91 -11.26
N LEU A 89 -7.69 1.08 -10.21
CA LEU A 89 -6.57 1.22 -9.27
C LEU A 89 -5.22 0.87 -9.90
N VAL A 90 -5.19 -0.12 -10.80
CA VAL A 90 -3.98 -0.48 -11.55
C VAL A 90 -3.61 0.63 -12.54
N ASP A 91 -4.59 1.16 -13.26
CA ASP A 91 -4.37 2.22 -14.25
C ASP A 91 -3.91 3.54 -13.63
N LYS A 92 -4.37 3.84 -12.40
CA LYS A 92 -4.00 5.04 -11.63
C LYS A 92 -2.77 4.85 -10.74
N TRP A 93 -2.06 3.73 -10.84
CA TRP A 93 -0.95 3.44 -9.95
C TRP A 93 0.31 4.24 -10.32
N GLU A 94 0.68 5.18 -9.46
CA GLU A 94 1.92 5.98 -9.58
C GLU A 94 3.02 5.49 -8.63
N GLY A 95 2.80 4.39 -7.93
CA GLY A 95 3.71 3.82 -6.94
C GLY A 95 3.21 3.96 -5.49
N PRO A 96 3.90 3.30 -4.54
CA PRO A 96 3.51 3.35 -3.15
C PRO A 96 3.76 4.75 -2.61
N VAL A 97 2.72 5.37 -2.05
CA VAL A 97 2.89 6.60 -1.25
C VAL A 97 3.88 6.26 -0.14
N GLN A 98 5.09 6.84 -0.20
CA GLN A 98 6.06 6.71 0.87
C GLN A 98 5.37 7.22 2.13
N SER A 99 5.01 6.30 3.04
CA SER A 99 4.59 6.73 4.36
C SER A 99 5.77 7.51 4.91
N ALA A 100 5.58 8.82 5.13
CA ALA A 100 6.59 9.67 5.73
C ALA A 100 7.23 8.88 6.86
N ALA A 101 8.56 8.70 6.77
CA ALA A 101 9.28 7.81 7.65
C ALA A 101 8.77 8.03 9.07
N ARG A 102 8.32 6.98 9.75
CA ARG A 102 8.02 7.09 11.18
C ARG A 102 9.37 7.37 11.85
N TYR A 103 9.74 8.63 11.91
CA TYR A 103 10.93 9.05 12.61
C TYR A 103 10.64 8.72 14.07
N ASN A 104 11.19 7.61 14.55
CA ASN A 104 11.33 7.37 15.99
C ASN A 104 12.40 8.33 16.49
N LEU A 105 12.11 9.63 16.43
CA LEU A 105 12.88 10.66 17.09
C LEU A 105 12.65 10.41 18.57
N LYS A 106 13.55 9.63 19.19
CA LYS A 106 13.82 9.84 20.61
C LYS A 106 14.50 11.20 20.66
N PRO A 107 13.85 12.26 21.19
CA PRO A 107 14.56 13.50 21.38
C PRO A 107 15.64 13.18 22.40
N LEU A 108 16.89 13.08 21.96
CA LEU A 108 18.02 13.21 22.87
C LEU A 108 18.12 14.70 23.18
N ALA A 109 17.15 15.21 23.94
CA ALA A 109 17.22 16.56 24.46
C ALA A 109 18.32 16.54 25.52
N ASP A 110 19.42 17.23 25.25
CA ASP A 110 20.40 17.58 26.26
C ASP A 110 19.74 18.43 27.37
N LYS A 111 20.38 18.46 28.53
CA LYS A 111 19.86 19.15 29.73
C LYS A 111 19.59 20.63 29.47
N GLU A 112 20.42 21.27 28.65
CA GLU A 112 20.32 22.68 28.29
C GLU A 112 19.05 22.96 27.46
N THR A 113 18.69 22.05 26.55
CA THR A 113 17.46 22.12 25.76
C THR A 113 16.20 21.99 26.63
N TYR A 114 16.23 21.16 27.68
CA TYR A 114 15.10 21.00 28.59
C TYR A 114 14.88 22.25 29.47
N GLU A 115 15.98 22.82 29.99
CA GLU A 115 15.95 24.06 30.77
C GLU A 115 15.46 25.26 29.94
N ALA A 116 15.94 25.39 28.70
CA ALA A 116 15.46 26.42 27.78
C ALA A 116 13.96 26.27 27.45
N MET A 117 13.46 25.04 27.32
CA MET A 117 12.04 24.77 27.09
C MET A 117 11.19 25.15 28.30
N GLU A 118 11.65 24.88 29.53
CA GLU A 118 10.94 25.28 30.76
C GLU A 118 10.84 26.80 30.92
N GLU A 119 11.90 27.55 30.58
CA GLU A 119 11.88 29.01 30.61
C GLU A 119 10.86 29.60 29.61
N LEU A 120 10.78 29.03 28.40
CA LEU A 120 9.81 29.44 27.39
C LEU A 120 8.36 29.09 27.76
N VAL A 121 8.15 27.95 28.42
CA VAL A 121 6.85 27.52 28.96
C VAL A 121 6.33 28.51 30.01
N LYS A 122 7.21 29.00 30.91
CA LYS A 122 6.86 30.00 31.93
C LYS A 122 6.47 31.34 31.32
N LEU A 123 7.12 31.75 30.22
CA LEU A 123 6.84 33.02 29.54
C LEU A 123 5.53 32.98 28.73
N GLN A 124 5.19 31.84 28.12
CA GLN A 124 4.05 31.72 27.23
C GLN A 124 2.77 31.17 27.88
N ASN A 125 2.81 30.74 29.14
CA ASN A 125 1.68 30.14 29.87
C ASN A 125 1.04 28.95 29.09
N LYS A 126 1.85 28.24 28.29
CA LYS A 126 1.47 27.09 27.48
C LYS A 126 2.10 25.83 28.08
N THR A 127 1.49 24.67 27.90
CA THR A 127 2.13 23.41 28.31
C THR A 127 3.31 23.07 27.40
N ALA A 128 4.34 22.39 27.92
CA ALA A 128 5.52 21.98 27.15
C ALA A 128 5.16 21.21 25.86
N HIS A 129 4.09 20.41 25.92
CA HIS A 129 3.55 19.70 24.76
C HIS A 129 3.02 20.64 23.67
N GLN A 130 2.28 21.69 24.05
CA GLN A 130 1.73 22.65 23.10
C GLN A 130 2.83 23.45 22.40
N LEU A 131 3.84 23.88 23.16
CA LEU A 131 4.98 24.59 22.59
C LEU A 131 5.80 23.69 21.65
N ALA A 132 6.03 22.43 22.03
CA ALA A 132 6.73 21.46 21.19
C ALA A 132 5.98 21.22 19.86
N MET A 133 4.66 21.05 19.91
CA MET A 133 3.85 20.90 18.69
C MET A 133 3.90 22.15 17.81
N GLU A 134 3.82 23.35 18.39
CA GLU A 134 3.88 24.61 17.66
C GLU A 134 5.23 24.81 16.95
N VAL A 135 6.34 24.52 17.63
CA VAL A 135 7.68 24.57 17.03
C VAL A 135 7.83 23.56 15.89
N ILE A 136 7.35 22.33 16.07
CA ILE A 136 7.37 21.30 15.02
C ILE A 136 6.52 21.75 13.82
N CYS A 137 5.31 22.24 14.04
CA CYS A 137 4.42 22.73 12.98
C CYS A 137 5.05 23.90 12.21
N ASN A 138 5.67 24.86 12.91
CA ASN A 138 6.33 26.00 12.29
C ASN A 138 7.56 25.56 11.47
N PHE A 139 8.38 24.64 11.98
CA PHE A 139 9.54 24.10 11.28
C PHE A 139 9.14 23.36 9.99
N VAL A 140 8.11 22.50 10.07
CA VAL A 140 7.60 21.76 8.90
C VAL A 140 7.04 22.74 7.86
N SER A 141 6.30 23.77 8.29
CA SER A 141 5.76 24.80 7.39
C SER A 141 6.86 25.60 6.69
N ALA A 142 7.95 25.93 7.39
CA ALA A 142 9.10 26.60 6.80
C ALA A 142 9.83 25.74 5.75
N GLN A 143 9.95 24.42 6.00
CA GLN A 143 10.57 23.47 5.06
C GLN A 143 9.73 23.23 3.80
N GLN A 144 8.40 23.33 3.90
CA GLN A 144 7.51 23.19 2.74
C GLN A 144 7.53 24.44 1.83
N ASN A 145 7.73 25.63 2.40
CA ASN A 145 7.79 26.88 1.64
C ASN A 145 9.14 27.09 0.90
N GLY A 146 10.21 26.40 1.30
CA GLY A 146 11.54 26.49 0.67
C GLY A 146 11.76 25.55 -0.54
N LYS A 147 10.76 24.77 -0.96
CA LYS A 147 10.81 23.91 -2.16
C LYS A 147 10.12 24.53 -3.39
N SER A 148 9.77 25.81 -3.30
CA SER A 148 9.03 26.57 -4.31
C SER A 148 9.83 27.80 -4.80
N GLU A 149 11.14 27.66 -4.97
CA GLU A 149 12.00 28.58 -5.74
C GLU A 149 12.99 27.76 -6.59
#